data_AF-W1Y851-F1
#
_entry.id   AF-W1Y851-F1
#
_cell.length_a   1.000
_cell.length_b   1.000
_cell.length_c   1.000
_cell.angle_alpha   90.00
_cell.angle_beta   90.00
_cell.angle_gamma   90.00
#
_symmetry.space_group_name_H-M   'P 1'
#
loop_
_entity.id
_entity.type
_entity.pdbx_description
1 polymer ?
#
loop_
_entity_poly.entity_id
_entity_poly.type
_entity_poly.pdbx_seq_one_letter_code
_entity_poly.pdbx_strand_id
1 'polypeptide(L)' 'NIEKALENAVSPNTSYKKIEIKKDKIKEKKKRYQFMLQPSVRKKLDELVEENNYSSSSEFLNEIIKQLYVN' A
#
# COMPACT_ATOMS: atom_id res chain seq x y z
N ASN A 1 -21.28 2.17 45.43
CA ASN A 1 -21.89 3.24 44.63
C ASN A 1 -21.18 3.33 43.29
N ILE A 2 -21.88 2.98 42.22
CA ILE A 2 -21.36 2.95 40.84
C ILE A 2 -21.02 4.37 40.36
N GLU A 3 -21.81 5.35 40.79
CA GLU A 3 -21.63 6.78 40.50
C GLU A 3 -20.23 7.27 40.90
N LYS A 4 -19.72 6.82 42.05
CA LYS A 4 -18.39 7.19 42.55
C LYS A 4 -17.25 6.57 41.75
N ALA A 5 -17.50 5.45 41.05
CA ALA A 5 -16.50 4.82 40.19
C ALA A 5 -16.40 5.51 38.82
N LEU A 6 -17.52 6.09 38.33
CA LEU A 6 -17.56 6.82 37.06
C LEU A 6 -16.86 8.18 37.13
N GLU A 7 -16.94 8.88 38.27
CA GLU A 7 -16.24 10.16 38.49
C GLU A 7 -14.71 10.03 38.41
N ASN A 8 -14.15 8.92 38.91
CA ASN A 8 -12.71 8.67 38.91
C ASN A 8 -12.16 8.21 37.56
N ALA A 9 -13.03 7.89 36.59
CA ALA A 9 -12.65 7.52 35.24
C ALA A 9 -12.58 8.72 34.28
N VAL A 10 -12.90 9.94 34.76
CA VAL A 10 -12.79 11.17 33.96
C VAL A 10 -11.31 11.53 33.82
N SER A 11 -10.70 11.05 32.74
CA SER A 11 -9.34 11.41 32.33
C SER A 11 -9.24 12.93 32.18
N PRO A 12 -8.24 13.60 32.79
CA PRO A 12 -8.07 15.04 32.65
C PRO A 12 -7.92 15.37 31.17
N ASN A 13 -8.77 16.28 30.69
CA ASN A 13 -8.90 16.79 29.32
C ASN A 13 -7.53 16.94 28.63
N THR A 14 -7.03 15.85 28.09
CA THR A 14 -5.81 15.87 27.29
C THR A 14 -6.29 16.25 25.91
N SER A 15 -6.16 17.54 25.59
CA SER A 15 -6.39 18.02 24.24
C SER A 15 -5.39 17.33 23.32
N TYR A 16 -5.80 16.20 22.74
CA TYR A 16 -5.05 15.55 21.68
C TYR A 16 -5.08 16.51 20.52
N LYS A 17 -4.00 17.29 20.33
CA LYS A 17 -3.76 17.95 19.04
C LYS A 17 -3.82 16.85 18.01
N LYS A 18 -4.88 16.84 17.21
CA LYS A 18 -5.03 15.96 16.06
C LYS A 18 -3.90 16.31 15.11
N ILE A 19 -2.78 15.60 15.20
CA ILE A 19 -1.67 15.75 14.27
C ILE A 19 -2.17 15.15 12.97
N GLU A 20 -2.75 15.99 12.10
CA GLU A 20 -3.09 15.60 10.75
C GLU A 20 -1.77 15.47 9.98
N ILE A 21 -1.17 14.28 10.03
CA ILE A 21 -0.01 13.89 9.23
C ILE A 21 -0.49 13.89 7.78
N LYS A 22 -0.45 15.06 7.13
CA LYS A 22 -0.67 15.18 5.68
C LYS A 22 0.42 14.37 5.00
N LYS A 23 0.06 13.17 4.57
CA LYS A 23 0.96 12.29 3.84
C LYS A 23 1.10 12.87 2.42
N ASP A 24 1.98 13.85 2.26
CA ASP A 24 2.42 14.27 0.94
C ASP A 24 3.28 13.16 0.34
N LYS A 25 2.60 12.19 -0.26
CA LYS A 25 3.18 11.30 -1.26
C LYS A 25 2.23 11.35 -2.44
N ILE A 26 2.52 12.25 -3.37
CA ILE A 26 1.94 12.19 -4.72
C ILE A 26 2.46 10.90 -5.34
N LYS A 27 1.82 9.77 -5.01
CA LYS A 27 2.03 8.52 -5.72
C LYS A 27 1.43 8.71 -7.09
N GLU A 28 2.19 8.37 -8.12
CA GLU A 28 1.69 8.38 -9.48
C GLU A 28 0.42 7.52 -9.56
N LYS A 29 -0.63 8.07 -10.20
CA LYS A 29 -1.89 7.37 -10.37
C LYS A 29 -1.69 6.24 -11.38
N LYS A 30 -1.93 5.01 -10.95
CA LYS A 30 -1.91 3.84 -11.84
C LYS A 30 -3.00 4.00 -12.92
N LYS A 31 -2.64 3.75 -14.18
CA LYS A 31 -3.58 3.59 -15.29
C LYS A 31 -3.56 2.15 -15.77
N ARG A 32 -4.71 1.64 -16.23
CA ARG A 32 -4.79 0.33 -16.88
C ARG A 32 -4.33 0.47 -18.32
N TYR A 33 -3.38 -0.36 -18.73
CA TYR A 33 -2.93 -0.48 -20.11
C TYR A 33 -3.24 -1.90 -20.60
N GLN A 34 -3.89 -2.01 -21.75
CA GLN A 34 -4.10 -3.29 -22.43
C GLN A 34 -2.95 -3.49 -23.42
N PHE A 35 -2.25 -4.61 -23.33
CA PHE A 35 -1.21 -4.99 -24.27
C PHE A 35 -1.25 -6.49 -24.52
N MET A 36 -0.77 -6.90 -25.70
CA MET A 36 -0.73 -8.29 -26.10
C MET A 36 0.61 -8.89 -25.66
N LEU A 37 0.55 -10.10 -25.11
CA LEU A 37 1.71 -10.92 -24.78
C LEU A 37 1.59 -12.27 -25.48
N GLN A 38 2.72 -12.88 -25.79
CA GLN A 38 2.72 -14.30 -26.14
C GLN A 38 2.27 -15.14 -24.94
N PRO A 39 1.53 -16.25 -25.15
CA PRO A 39 1.07 -17.10 -24.04
C PRO A 39 2.20 -17.64 -23.17
N SER A 40 3.33 -18.01 -23.79
CA SER A 40 4.53 -18.48 -23.09
C SER A 40 5.12 -17.41 -22.17
N VAL A 41 5.21 -16.17 -22.64
CA VAL A 41 5.72 -15.04 -21.86
C VAL A 41 4.79 -14.73 -20.69
N ARG A 42 3.46 -14.76 -20.91
CA ARG A 42 2.50 -14.55 -19.83
C ARG A 42 2.60 -15.62 -18.75
N LYS A 43 2.71 -16.89 -19.14
CA LYS A 43 2.91 -17.98 -18.17
C LYS A 43 4.17 -17.76 -17.34
N LYS A 44 5.29 -17.41 -17.99
CA LYS A 44 6.54 -17.16 -17.27
C LYS A 44 6.45 -15.96 -16.33
N LEU A 45 5.73 -14.92 -16.73
CA LEU A 45 5.47 -13.77 -15.87
C LEU A 45 4.71 -14.17 -14.59
N ASP A 46 3.69 -15.00 -14.72
CA ASP A 46 2.89 -15.44 -13.57
C ASP A 46 3.72 -16.34 -12.62
N GLU A 47 4.56 -17.23 -13.16
CA GLU A 47 5.55 -18.01 -12.36
C GLU A 47 6.49 -17.08 -11.56
N LEU A 48 7.06 -16.06 -12.21
CA LEU A 48 7.98 -15.12 -11.57
C LEU A 48 7.31 -14.30 -10.46
N VAL A 49 6.03 -13.96 -10.61
CA VAL A 49 5.27 -13.22 -9.59
C VAL A 49 5.13 -14.05 -8.33
N GLU A 50 4.83 -15.34 -8.48
CA GLU A 50 4.73 -16.27 -7.35
C GLU A 50 6.09 -16.52 -6.69
N GLU A 51 7.14 -16.77 -7.49
CA GLU A 51 8.51 -16.99 -7.01
C GLU A 51 9.03 -15.80 -6.18
N ASN A 52 8.67 -14.57 -6.57
CA ASN A 52 9.15 -13.35 -5.93
C ASN A 52 8.15 -12.72 -4.94
N ASN A 53 7.05 -13.42 -4.59
CA ASN A 53 6.02 -12.98 -3.64
C ASN A 53 5.40 -11.60 -3.95
N TYR A 54 5.20 -11.27 -5.22
CA TYR A 54 4.50 -10.04 -5.61
C TYR A 54 2.98 -10.21 -5.61
N SER A 55 2.23 -9.14 -5.34
CA SER A 55 0.76 -9.23 -5.27
C SER A 55 0.10 -9.40 -6.64
N SER A 56 0.78 -8.99 -7.72
CA SER A 56 0.26 -9.09 -9.07
C SER A 56 1.34 -8.93 -10.13
N SER A 57 1.09 -9.46 -11.33
CA SER A 57 1.95 -9.28 -12.50
C SER A 57 2.16 -7.81 -12.87
N SER A 58 1.15 -6.95 -12.66
CA SER A 58 1.29 -5.51 -12.88
C SER A 58 2.20 -4.82 -11.87
N GLU A 59 2.20 -5.26 -10.61
CA GLU A 59 3.12 -4.73 -9.61
C GLU A 59 4.56 -5.15 -9.91
N PHE A 60 4.76 -6.44 -10.16
CA PHE A 60 6.08 -6.98 -10.51
C PHE A 60 6.67 -6.29 -11.75
N LEU A 61 5.90 -6.20 -12.83
CA LEU A 61 6.34 -5.56 -14.08
C LEU A 61 6.65 -4.08 -13.89
N ASN A 62 5.89 -3.39 -13.03
CA ASN A 62 6.14 -1.99 -12.70
C ASN A 62 7.45 -1.81 -11.89
N GLU A 63 7.76 -2.70 -10.96
CA GLU A 63 9.02 -2.65 -10.20
C GLU A 63 10.23 -3.01 -11.09
N ILE A 64 10.12 -4.02 -11.96
CA ILE A 64 11.16 -4.31 -12.97
C ILE A 64 11.45 -3.08 -13.82
N ILE A 65 10.41 -2.46 -14.37
CA ILE A 65 10.57 -1.28 -15.22
C ILE A 65 11.26 -0.16 -14.44
N LYS A 66 10.87 0.10 -13.20
CA LYS A 66 11.54 1.11 -12.37
C LYS A 66 13.03 0.81 -12.17
N GLN A 67 13.40 -0.43 -11.92
CA GLN A 67 14.81 -0.84 -11.78
C GLN A 67 15.62 -0.63 -13.08
N LEU A 68 14.98 -0.76 -14.24
CA LEU A 68 15.64 -0.50 -15.53
C LEU A 68 15.82 1.01 -15.80
N TYR A 69 14.97 1.86 -15.23
CA TYR A 69 15.03 3.33 -15.38
C TYR A 69 15.81 4.04 -14.27
N VAL A 70 15.97 3.41 -13.10
CA VAL A 70 16.63 3.95 -11.92
C VAL A 70 17.84 3.06 -11.62
N ASN A 71 19.05 3.50 -11.99
CA ASN A 71 20.30 2.91 -11.52
C ASN A 71 20.47 3.12 -10.00
#